data_AF-A0A3C0XGE7-F1
#
_entry.id   AF-A0A3C0XGE7-F1
#
_cell.length_a   1.000
_cell.length_b   1.000
_cell.length_c   1.000
_cell.angle_alpha   90.00
_cell.angle_beta   90.00
_cell.angle_gamma   90.00
#
_symmetry.space_group_name_H-M   'P 1'
#
loop_
_entity.id
_entity.type
_entity.pdbx_description
1 polymer ?
#
loop_
_entity_poly.entity_id
_entity_poly.type
_entity_poly.pdbx_seq_one_letter_code
_entity_poly.pdbx_strand_id
1 'polypeptide(L)'
;MSTWIELHADVFEHRKIVAVANALTHGDREKLVGHMARLWTWSLDHAQDGDLSHLSARDIARAAGWNGNGQRFVAALTEACLLDAGPRIHDWDDYAGMLLERRRRDRERKKAEYAAKRLIARESGGASPGGSAHSPTESAQDVRVHRTEPNRTAPNSRYPRAPLVRTTVRPNGAVRYDVPSKRADGSIADSSGRVWTSMEQWAACVREQKTRSKTTER
;
A
#
# COMPACT_ATOMS: atom_id res chain seq x y z
N MET A 1 11.28 3.91 -18.42
CA MET A 1 11.84 4.37 -17.13
C MET A 1 11.71 3.21 -16.17
N SER A 2 12.76 2.86 -15.44
CA SER A 2 12.70 1.76 -14.47
C SER A 2 11.87 2.21 -13.26
N THR A 3 10.74 1.55 -13.03
CA THR A 3 9.87 1.80 -11.88
C THR A 3 10.41 1.03 -10.68
N TRP A 4 10.87 1.74 -9.65
CA TRP A 4 11.30 1.17 -8.37
C TRP A 4 10.18 1.27 -7.32
N ILE A 5 10.10 0.26 -6.45
CA ILE A 5 9.22 0.19 -5.27
C ILE A 5 10.05 -0.29 -4.07
N GLU A 6 9.78 0.26 -2.88
CA GLU A 6 10.36 -0.22 -1.63
C GLU A 6 9.62 -1.49 -1.18
N LEU A 7 10.37 -2.53 -0.81
CA LEU A 7 9.82 -3.77 -0.26
C LEU A 7 10.45 -4.04 1.10
N HIS A 8 9.64 -4.05 2.15
CA HIS A 8 10.09 -4.38 3.49
C HIS A 8 10.26 -5.88 3.66
N ALA A 9 11.34 -6.32 4.32
CA ALA A 9 11.63 -7.74 4.55
C ALA A 9 10.50 -8.47 5.29
N ASP A 10 9.75 -7.78 6.15
CA ASP A 10 8.62 -8.33 6.90
C ASP A 10 7.45 -8.78 6.01
N VAL A 11 7.43 -8.40 4.72
CA VAL A 11 6.35 -8.76 3.79
C VAL A 11 6.16 -10.27 3.67
N PHE A 12 7.25 -11.04 3.73
CA PHE A 12 7.20 -12.50 3.60
C PHE A 12 6.53 -13.17 4.81
N GLU A 13 6.62 -12.54 5.98
CA GLU A 13 6.07 -13.04 7.24
C GLU A 13 4.71 -12.40 7.58
N HIS A 14 4.25 -11.44 6.76
CA HIS A 14 3.04 -10.69 7.04
C HIS A 14 1.79 -11.58 6.98
N ARG A 15 0.92 -11.50 8.00
CA ARG A 15 -0.27 -12.36 8.14
C ARG A 15 -1.17 -12.41 6.89
N LYS A 16 -1.31 -11.28 6.18
CA LYS A 16 -2.10 -11.21 4.94
C LYS A 16 -1.47 -12.05 3.82
N ILE A 17 -0.15 -11.98 3.68
CA ILE A 17 0.61 -12.76 2.69
C ILE A 17 0.55 -14.25 3.05
N VAL A 18 0.77 -14.61 4.32
CA VAL A 18 0.66 -16.01 4.77
C VAL A 18 -0.73 -16.58 4.49
N ALA A 19 -1.80 -15.83 4.78
CA ALA A 19 -3.17 -16.27 4.54
C ALA A 19 -3.45 -16.55 3.05
N VAL A 20 -3.04 -15.65 2.16
CA VAL A 20 -3.25 -15.83 0.72
C VAL A 20 -2.33 -16.91 0.14
N ALA A 21 -1.11 -17.06 0.67
CA ALA A 21 -0.17 -18.07 0.21
C ALA A 21 -0.73 -19.47 0.48
N ASN A 22 -1.29 -19.69 1.67
CA ASN A 22 -2.00 -20.92 2.00
C ASN A 22 -3.19 -21.17 1.07
N ALA A 23 -3.92 -20.12 0.69
CA ALA A 23 -5.11 -20.23 -0.17
C ALA A 23 -4.78 -20.48 -1.65
N LEU A 24 -3.68 -19.94 -2.18
CA LEU A 24 -3.39 -19.90 -3.62
C LEU A 24 -2.13 -20.65 -4.03
N THR A 25 -1.06 -20.57 -3.24
CA THR A 25 0.28 -21.08 -3.59
C THR A 25 0.69 -22.29 -2.74
N HIS A 26 -0.25 -22.94 -2.05
CA HIS A 26 0.02 -24.09 -1.16
C HIS A 26 1.02 -23.76 -0.05
N GLY A 27 1.01 -22.51 0.43
CA GLY A 27 1.89 -22.04 1.51
C GLY A 27 3.23 -21.48 1.03
N ASP A 28 3.54 -21.49 -0.27
CA ASP A 28 4.74 -20.86 -0.84
C ASP A 28 4.59 -19.33 -0.84
N ARG A 29 5.30 -18.67 0.09
CA ARG A 29 5.17 -17.24 0.36
C ARG A 29 5.98 -16.42 -0.62
N GLU A 30 7.13 -16.94 -1.02
CA GLU A 30 8.07 -16.39 -1.97
C GLU A 30 7.40 -16.21 -3.33
N LYS A 31 6.66 -17.23 -3.77
CA LYS A 31 5.86 -17.19 -4.99
C LYS A 31 4.75 -16.15 -4.92
N LEU A 32 4.01 -16.09 -3.80
CA LEU A 32 2.96 -15.08 -3.65
C LEU A 32 3.53 -13.66 -3.66
N VAL A 33 4.61 -13.41 -2.91
CA VAL A 33 5.27 -12.09 -2.88
C VAL A 33 5.75 -11.71 -4.28
N GLY A 34 6.25 -12.66 -5.08
CA GLY A 34 6.57 -12.41 -6.49
C GLY A 34 5.37 -11.92 -7.31
N HIS A 35 4.19 -12.54 -7.14
CA HIS A 35 2.96 -12.08 -7.78
C HIS A 35 2.52 -10.69 -7.30
N MET A 36 2.71 -10.39 -6.01
CA MET A 36 2.38 -9.09 -5.43
C MET A 36 3.31 -7.98 -5.91
N ALA A 37 4.62 -8.21 -5.90
CA ALA A 37 5.60 -7.29 -6.45
C ALA A 37 5.30 -6.98 -7.92
N ARG A 38 4.95 -7.99 -8.71
CA ARG A 38 4.53 -7.80 -10.11
C ARG A 38 3.24 -6.98 -10.24
N LEU A 39 2.21 -7.26 -9.44
CA LEU A 39 0.97 -6.49 -9.47
C LEU A 39 1.19 -5.03 -9.07
N TRP A 40 1.93 -4.77 -8.00
CA TRP A 40 2.22 -3.42 -7.52
C TRP A 40 3.03 -2.61 -8.53
N THR A 41 4.09 -3.20 -9.10
CA THR A 41 4.89 -2.54 -10.14
C THR A 41 4.09 -2.29 -11.41
N TRP A 42 3.25 -3.24 -11.84
CA TRP A 42 2.34 -3.03 -12.97
C TRP A 42 1.39 -1.86 -12.72
N SER A 43 0.84 -1.76 -11.51
CA SER A 43 -0.14 -0.73 -11.13
C SER A 43 0.48 0.67 -11.13
N LEU A 44 1.75 0.83 -10.78
CA LEU A 44 2.43 2.13 -10.85
C LEU A 44 2.42 2.76 -12.25
N ASP A 45 2.34 1.94 -13.31
CA ASP A 45 2.32 2.43 -14.68
C ASP A 45 0.88 2.50 -15.25
N HIS A 46 0.01 1.55 -14.88
CA HIS A 46 -1.30 1.35 -15.51
C HIS A 46 -2.50 1.77 -14.65
N ALA A 47 -2.34 1.79 -13.31
CA ALA A 47 -3.37 2.12 -12.32
C ALA A 47 -2.74 3.01 -11.23
N GLN A 48 -2.32 4.22 -11.62
CA GLN A 48 -1.56 5.14 -10.74
C GLN A 48 -2.36 5.56 -9.50
N ASP A 49 -3.68 5.54 -9.55
CA ASP A 49 -4.57 5.78 -8.42
C ASP A 49 -4.85 4.52 -7.58
N GLY A 50 -4.23 3.38 -7.92
CA GLY A 50 -4.40 2.10 -7.24
C GLY A 50 -5.74 1.42 -7.51
N ASP A 51 -6.53 1.95 -8.44
CA ASP A 51 -7.86 1.44 -8.77
C ASP A 51 -7.81 0.39 -9.87
N LEU A 52 -8.24 -0.83 -9.57
CA LEU A 52 -8.31 -1.92 -10.55
C LEU A 52 -9.75 -2.26 -10.93
N SER A 53 -10.75 -1.46 -10.53
CA SER A 53 -12.17 -1.71 -10.82
C SER A 53 -12.50 -1.71 -12.32
N HIS A 54 -11.67 -1.06 -13.13
CA HIS A 54 -11.78 -1.05 -14.59
C HIS A 54 -11.33 -2.38 -15.24
N LEU A 55 -10.71 -3.29 -14.48
CA LEU A 55 -10.18 -4.56 -14.96
C LEU A 55 -11.09 -5.72 -14.56
N SER A 56 -11.15 -6.74 -15.42
CA SER A 56 -11.74 -8.01 -15.03
C SER A 56 -10.84 -8.75 -14.04
N ALA A 57 -11.40 -9.65 -13.22
CA ALA A 57 -10.60 -10.49 -12.32
C ALA A 57 -9.52 -11.32 -13.04
N ARG A 58 -9.78 -11.69 -14.31
CA ARG A 58 -8.81 -12.35 -15.16
C ARG A 58 -7.64 -11.43 -15.53
N ASP A 59 -7.93 -10.17 -15.85
CA ASP A 59 -6.90 -9.19 -16.23
C ASP A 59 -6.06 -8.76 -15.02
N ILE A 60 -6.68 -8.63 -13.84
CA ILE A 60 -5.96 -8.43 -12.57
C ILE A 60 -4.98 -9.58 -12.30
N ALA A 61 -5.44 -10.83 -12.47
CA ALA A 61 -4.57 -11.99 -12.35
C ALA A 61 -3.42 -11.96 -13.38
N ARG A 62 -3.69 -11.59 -14.64
CA ARG A 62 -2.65 -11.47 -15.67
C ARG A 62 -1.65 -10.36 -15.36
N ALA A 63 -2.10 -9.22 -14.85
CA ALA A 63 -1.24 -8.14 -14.39
C ALA A 63 -0.27 -8.64 -13.31
N ALA A 64 -0.76 -9.42 -12.35
CA ALA A 64 0.03 -10.09 -11.31
C ALA A 64 0.88 -11.28 -11.81
N GLY A 65 0.77 -11.67 -13.08
CA GLY A 65 1.42 -12.86 -13.62
C GLY A 65 0.87 -14.19 -13.09
N TRP A 66 -0.33 -14.17 -12.51
CA TRP A 66 -1.02 -15.35 -12.02
C TRP A 66 -1.65 -16.13 -13.18
N ASN A 67 -1.37 -17.43 -13.24
CA ASN A 67 -1.88 -18.32 -14.29
C ASN A 67 -3.07 -19.18 -13.87
N GLY A 68 -3.51 -19.08 -12.61
CA GLY A 68 -4.68 -19.80 -12.10
C GLY A 68 -6.01 -19.07 -12.36
N ASN A 69 -7.04 -19.47 -11.63
CA ASN A 69 -8.35 -18.84 -11.72
C ASN A 69 -8.31 -17.41 -11.16
N GLY A 70 -8.68 -16.42 -11.99
CA GLY A 70 -8.63 -14.99 -11.63
C GLY A 70 -9.67 -14.58 -10.58
N GLN A 71 -10.88 -15.17 -10.60
CA GLN A 71 -11.89 -14.91 -9.57
C GLN A 71 -11.41 -15.37 -8.20
N ARG A 72 -10.85 -16.58 -8.12
CA ARG A 72 -10.24 -17.09 -6.88
C ARG A 72 -9.07 -16.23 -6.41
N PHE A 73 -8.26 -15.73 -7.34
CA PHE A 73 -7.15 -14.83 -7.03
C PHE A 73 -7.63 -13.53 -6.39
N VAL A 74 -8.55 -12.81 -7.04
CA VAL A 74 -9.10 -11.56 -6.53
C VAL A 74 -9.86 -11.76 -5.21
N ALA A 75 -10.66 -12.83 -5.11
CA ALA A 75 -11.38 -13.16 -3.88
C ALA A 75 -10.43 -13.36 -2.69
N ALA A 76 -9.40 -14.18 -2.85
CA ALA A 76 -8.43 -14.43 -1.78
C ALA A 76 -7.68 -13.15 -1.35
N LEU A 77 -7.30 -12.30 -2.31
CA LEU A 77 -6.67 -11.01 -1.99
C LEU A 77 -7.63 -10.07 -1.25
N THR A 78 -8.91 -10.07 -1.62
CA THR A 78 -9.95 -9.24 -0.98
C THR A 78 -10.22 -9.73 0.44
N GLU A 79 -10.37 -11.03 0.65
CA GLU A 79 -10.56 -11.65 1.97
C GLU A 79 -9.41 -11.35 2.92
N ALA A 80 -8.18 -11.28 2.41
CA ALA A 80 -7.00 -10.93 3.18
C ALA A 80 -6.76 -9.42 3.32
N CYS A 81 -7.65 -8.56 2.80
CA CYS A 81 -7.49 -7.11 2.74
C CYS A 81 -6.17 -6.66 2.08
N LEU A 82 -5.73 -7.37 1.05
CA LEU A 82 -4.71 -6.87 0.11
C LEU A 82 -5.37 -6.06 -1.02
N LEU A 83 -6.63 -6.36 -1.32
CA LEU A 83 -7.53 -5.53 -2.11
C LEU A 83 -8.75 -5.11 -1.28
N ASP A 84 -9.29 -3.93 -1.55
CA ASP A 84 -10.55 -3.45 -0.98
C ASP A 84 -11.77 -3.95 -1.79
N ALA A 85 -12.97 -3.79 -1.22
CA ALA A 85 -14.24 -4.05 -1.91
C ALA A 85 -14.46 -3.01 -3.03
N GLY A 86 -13.97 -3.32 -4.24
CA GLY A 86 -13.93 -2.39 -5.37
C GLY A 86 -12.66 -2.54 -6.21
N PRO A 87 -12.15 -3.76 -6.35
CA PRO A 87 -10.72 -4.14 -6.33
C PRO A 87 -9.74 -2.96 -6.41
N ARG A 88 -9.57 -2.25 -5.30
CA ARG A 88 -8.54 -1.21 -5.12
C ARG A 88 -7.40 -1.77 -4.30
N ILE A 89 -6.16 -1.40 -4.59
CA ILE A 89 -5.02 -1.82 -3.78
C ILE A 89 -5.11 -1.17 -2.41
N HIS A 90 -5.12 -2.01 -1.36
CA HIS A 90 -5.24 -1.53 0.01
C HIS A 90 -4.03 -0.68 0.41
N ASP A 91 -4.27 0.42 1.13
CA ASP A 91 -3.25 1.39 1.58
C ASP A 91 -2.38 1.98 0.45
N TRP A 92 -2.91 2.02 -0.79
CA TRP A 92 -2.16 2.53 -1.95
C TRP A 92 -1.69 3.98 -1.78
N ASP A 93 -2.55 4.88 -1.31
CA ASP A 93 -2.18 6.28 -1.14
C ASP A 93 -1.12 6.48 -0.04
N ASP A 94 -1.16 5.63 0.99
CA ASP A 94 -0.21 5.67 2.12
C ASP A 94 1.20 5.22 1.69
N TYR A 95 1.32 4.31 0.72
CA TYR A 95 2.60 3.76 0.24
C TYR A 95 3.09 4.32 -1.11
N ALA A 96 2.21 4.39 -2.10
CA ALA A 96 2.53 4.83 -3.45
C ALA A 96 2.22 6.31 -3.70
N GLY A 97 1.31 6.92 -2.92
CA GLY A 97 0.87 8.31 -3.11
C GLY A 97 2.02 9.32 -3.06
N MET A 98 2.91 9.21 -2.05
CA MET A 98 4.09 10.08 -1.96
C MET A 98 5.09 9.87 -3.11
N LEU A 99 5.27 8.62 -3.57
CA LEU A 99 6.16 8.30 -4.68
C LEU A 99 5.63 8.89 -5.99
N LEU A 100 4.33 8.79 -6.23
CA LEU A 100 3.67 9.27 -7.45
C LEU A 100 3.57 10.80 -7.48
N GLU A 101 3.30 11.43 -6.34
CA GLU A 101 3.30 12.90 -6.23
C GLU A 101 4.70 13.47 -6.51
N ARG A 102 5.76 12.83 -6.01
CA ARG A 102 7.15 13.20 -6.38
C ARG A 102 7.38 13.06 -7.89
N ARG A 103 6.97 11.94 -8.50
CA ARG A 103 7.08 11.74 -9.96
C ARG A 103 6.30 12.79 -10.75
N ARG A 104 5.11 13.18 -10.27
CA ARG A 104 4.29 14.23 -10.90
C ARG A 104 5.04 15.56 -10.88
N ARG A 105 5.54 15.98 -9.72
CA ARG A 105 6.33 17.22 -9.57
C ARG A 105 7.59 17.22 -10.43
N ASP A 106 8.31 16.10 -10.49
CA ASP A 106 9.50 15.98 -11.33
C ASP A 106 9.17 16.07 -12.83
N ARG A 107 8.04 15.47 -13.27
CA ARG A 107 7.56 15.59 -14.65
C ARG A 107 7.15 17.03 -14.98
N GLU A 108 6.44 17.70 -14.08
CA GLU A 108 6.04 19.11 -14.25
C GLU A 108 7.25 20.03 -14.30
N ARG A 109 8.24 19.85 -13.41
CA ARG A 109 9.51 20.59 -13.44
C ARG A 109 10.24 20.39 -14.77
N LYS A 110 10.42 19.13 -15.21
CA LYS A 110 11.08 18.84 -16.49
C LYS A 110 10.32 19.46 -17.66
N LYS A 111 8.99 19.36 -17.69
CA LYS A 111 8.17 20.01 -18.73
C LYS A 111 8.38 21.53 -18.74
N ALA A 112 8.40 22.17 -17.58
CA ALA A 112 8.68 23.60 -17.46
C ALA A 112 10.10 23.96 -17.93
N GLU A 113 11.11 23.18 -17.55
CA GLU A 113 12.49 23.35 -18.02
C GLU A 113 12.62 23.22 -19.54
N TYR A 114 11.99 22.20 -20.14
CA TYR A 114 11.99 22.03 -21.60
C TYR A 114 11.21 23.14 -22.30
N ALA A 115 10.10 23.61 -21.73
CA ALA A 115 9.35 24.75 -22.26
C ALA A 115 10.18 26.04 -22.21
N ALA A 116 10.85 26.33 -21.09
CA ALA A 116 11.74 27.48 -20.94
C ALA A 116 12.92 27.41 -21.92
N LYS A 117 13.58 26.25 -22.06
CA LYS A 117 14.65 26.04 -23.05
C LYS A 117 14.17 26.27 -24.49
N ARG A 118 12.95 25.83 -24.83
CA ARG A 118 12.34 26.07 -26.16
C ARG A 118 12.00 27.54 -26.39
N LEU A 119 11.60 28.28 -25.36
CA LEU A 119 11.35 29.72 -25.45
C LEU A 119 12.67 30.48 -25.66
N ILE A 120 13.68 30.18 -24.84
CA ILE A 120 15.02 30.78 -24.98
C ILE A 120 15.61 30.49 -26.36
N ALA A 121 15.51 29.25 -26.86
CA ALA A 121 16.00 28.88 -28.19
C ALA A 121 15.22 29.54 -29.35
N ARG A 122 13.98 29.97 -29.11
CA ARG A 122 13.18 30.74 -30.09
C ARG A 122 13.54 32.23 -30.06
N GLU A 123 13.80 32.78 -28.88
CA GLU A 123 14.16 34.20 -28.69
C GLU A 123 15.60 34.49 -29.13
N SER A 124 16.51 33.52 -29.02
CA SER A 124 17.91 33.67 -29.44
C SER A 124 18.15 33.60 -30.95
N GLY A 125 17.09 33.55 -31.77
CA GLY A 125 17.18 33.60 -33.24
C GLY A 125 17.84 32.36 -33.83
N GLY A 126 17.03 31.42 -34.34
CA GLY A 126 17.48 30.10 -34.79
C GLY A 126 18.76 30.10 -35.64
N ALA A 127 19.87 29.69 -35.02
CA ALA A 127 21.05 29.24 -35.73
C ALA A 127 20.84 27.76 -36.08
N SER A 128 20.64 27.48 -37.36
CA SER A 128 20.72 26.13 -37.92
C SER A 128 22.19 25.70 -37.98
N PRO A 129 22.59 24.54 -37.42
CA PRO A 129 23.79 23.85 -37.87
C PRO A 129 23.35 22.63 -38.68
N GLY A 130 23.51 22.72 -40.00
CA GLY A 130 23.51 21.54 -40.85
C GLY A 130 24.70 20.63 -40.50
N GLY A 131 24.44 19.33 -40.48
CA GLY A 131 25.43 18.27 -40.70
C GLY A 131 26.41 17.96 -39.56
N SER A 132 26.21 16.83 -38.88
CA SER A 132 27.05 15.63 -39.05
C SER A 132 26.73 14.61 -37.96
N ALA A 133 26.54 13.37 -38.37
CA ALA A 133 26.42 12.21 -37.50
C ALA A 133 27.77 11.92 -36.84
N HIS A 134 27.85 11.99 -35.51
CA HIS A 134 28.88 11.29 -34.74
C HIS A 134 28.31 10.85 -33.39
N SER A 135 28.19 9.53 -33.22
CA SER A 135 28.07 8.88 -31.91
C SER A 135 29.33 9.16 -31.08
N PRO A 136 29.19 9.29 -29.75
CA PRO A 136 30.23 8.87 -28.83
C PRO A 136 29.75 7.67 -28.01
N THR A 137 30.52 6.62 -28.21
CA THR A 137 30.73 5.40 -27.45
C THR A 137 30.63 5.56 -25.93
N GLU A 138 30.13 4.51 -25.29
CA GLU A 138 30.20 4.18 -23.87
C GLU A 138 31.46 4.68 -23.15
N SER A 139 31.28 5.21 -21.93
CA SER A 139 32.04 4.74 -20.76
C SER A 139 31.54 5.30 -19.43
N ALA A 140 31.71 4.45 -18.40
CA ALA A 140 31.70 4.70 -16.97
C ALA A 140 30.35 4.86 -16.25
N GLN A 141 29.88 3.70 -15.79
CA GLN A 141 28.97 3.47 -14.67
C GLN A 141 29.25 4.42 -13.48
N ASP A 142 28.33 5.35 -13.21
CA ASP A 142 28.20 5.98 -11.89
C ASP A 142 27.32 5.07 -11.03
N VAL A 143 27.98 4.18 -10.26
CA VAL A 143 27.37 3.36 -9.22
C VAL A 143 26.84 4.30 -8.14
N ARG A 144 25.60 4.76 -8.32
CA ARG A 144 24.86 5.40 -7.23
C ARG A 144 24.51 4.35 -6.19
N VAL A 145 25.36 4.30 -5.18
CA VAL A 145 25.11 3.62 -3.91
C VAL A 145 23.83 4.21 -3.33
N HIS A 146 22.70 3.56 -3.57
CA HIS A 146 21.43 3.89 -2.91
C HIS A 146 21.53 3.45 -1.46
N ARG A 147 22.08 4.35 -0.64
CA ARG A 147 22.06 4.27 0.83
C ARG A 147 20.59 4.30 1.27
N THR A 148 20.14 3.25 1.93
CA THR A 148 18.85 3.23 2.63
C THR A 148 18.89 4.31 3.71
N GLU A 149 18.06 5.35 3.57
CA GLU A 149 17.90 6.35 4.62
C GLU A 149 17.10 5.75 5.78
N PRO A 150 17.48 5.99 7.06
CA PRO A 150 16.69 5.58 8.20
C PRO A 150 15.34 6.29 8.21
N ASN A 151 14.31 5.47 8.45
CA ASN A 151 12.89 5.79 8.56
C ASN A 151 12.55 7.13 9.25
N ARG A 152 11.70 7.94 8.60
CA ARG A 152 10.99 9.10 9.21
C ARG A 152 9.49 8.88 9.38
N THR A 153 8.98 7.71 9.06
CA THR A 153 7.56 7.37 9.15
C THR A 153 7.34 6.49 10.38
N ALA A 154 6.83 7.09 11.44
CA ALA A 154 6.27 6.33 12.56
C ALA A 154 5.09 5.49 12.03
N PRO A 155 4.94 4.23 12.45
CA PRO A 155 3.82 3.40 12.01
C PRO A 155 2.52 3.98 12.56
N ASN A 156 1.74 4.62 11.68
CA ASN A 156 0.46 5.18 12.06
C ASN A 156 -0.57 4.05 12.08
N SER A 157 -0.65 3.35 13.22
CA SER A 157 -1.68 2.36 13.47
C SER A 157 -3.04 3.07 13.52
N ARG A 158 -3.93 2.78 12.58
CA ARG A 158 -5.33 3.27 12.58
C ARG A 158 -6.17 2.73 13.75
N TYR A 159 -5.56 1.98 14.67
CA TYR A 159 -6.19 1.57 15.92
C TYR A 159 -5.40 2.14 17.09
N PRO A 160 -6.06 2.71 18.11
CA PRO A 160 -5.35 3.08 19.32
C PRO A 160 -4.70 1.82 19.88
N ARG A 161 -3.36 1.79 19.86
CA ARG A 161 -2.50 0.66 20.23
C ARG A 161 -2.65 0.18 21.68
N ALA A 162 -3.46 0.89 22.46
CA ALA A 162 -3.69 0.65 23.87
C ALA A 162 -4.90 -0.29 24.10
N PRO A 163 -4.78 -1.26 25.02
CA PRO A 163 -5.84 -2.22 25.31
C PRO A 163 -7.14 -1.53 25.74
N LEU A 164 -8.27 -2.16 25.42
CA LEU A 164 -9.59 -1.69 25.87
C LEU A 164 -9.67 -1.80 27.39
N VAL A 165 -10.28 -0.80 28.04
CA VAL A 165 -10.48 -0.82 29.49
C VAL A 165 -11.45 -1.94 29.85
N ARG A 166 -11.00 -2.81 30.76
CA ARG A 166 -11.78 -3.94 31.26
C ARG A 166 -12.64 -3.47 32.43
N THR A 167 -13.96 -3.42 32.23
CA THR A 167 -14.87 -2.87 33.25
C THR A 167 -15.07 -3.81 34.44
N THR A 168 -15.27 -5.11 34.21
CA THR A 168 -15.37 -6.14 35.27
C THR A 168 -15.02 -7.53 34.76
N VAL A 169 -14.58 -8.40 35.67
CA VAL A 169 -14.44 -9.85 35.46
C VAL A 169 -15.60 -10.53 36.16
N ARG A 170 -16.43 -11.26 35.42
CA ARG A 170 -17.50 -12.07 36.03
C ARG A 170 -16.88 -13.27 36.77
N PRO A 171 -17.57 -13.85 37.77
CA PRO A 171 -17.07 -15.03 38.49
C PRO A 171 -16.82 -16.25 37.59
N ASN A 172 -17.38 -16.27 36.37
CA ASN A 172 -17.11 -17.28 35.35
C ASN A 172 -15.93 -16.93 34.40
N GLY A 173 -15.08 -15.96 34.77
CA GLY A 173 -13.92 -15.53 33.97
C GLY A 173 -14.24 -14.64 32.77
N ALA A 174 -15.51 -14.42 32.44
CA ALA A 174 -15.88 -13.63 31.27
C ALA A 174 -15.53 -12.14 31.45
N VAL A 175 -14.79 -11.60 30.47
CA VAL A 175 -14.41 -10.19 30.36
C VAL A 175 -15.58 -9.37 29.83
N ARG A 176 -16.01 -8.31 30.54
CA ARG A 176 -16.87 -7.26 29.96
C ARG A 176 -16.06 -6.03 29.58
N TYR A 177 -16.08 -5.69 28.30
CA TYR A 177 -15.51 -4.46 27.75
C TYR A 177 -16.51 -3.32 27.91
N ASP A 178 -15.98 -2.14 28.21
CA ASP A 178 -16.80 -0.93 28.27
C ASP A 178 -17.32 -0.58 26.87
N VAL A 179 -18.60 -0.24 26.77
CA VAL A 179 -19.29 -0.03 25.50
C VAL A 179 -19.38 1.48 25.24
N PRO A 180 -18.76 1.97 24.15
CA PRO A 180 -18.82 3.37 23.79
C PRO A 180 -20.25 3.84 23.54
N SER A 181 -20.56 5.06 23.96
CA SER A 181 -21.86 5.70 23.74
C SER A 181 -21.71 6.93 22.86
N LYS A 182 -22.77 7.26 22.10
CA LYS A 182 -22.83 8.51 21.34
C LYS A 182 -23.01 9.68 22.31
N ARG A 183 -22.09 10.64 22.24
CA ARG A 183 -22.16 11.93 22.91
C ARG A 183 -23.02 12.90 22.11
N ALA A 184 -23.43 13.99 22.77
CA ALA A 184 -24.27 15.04 22.18
C ALA A 184 -23.62 15.74 20.97
N ASP A 185 -22.29 15.70 20.86
CA ASP A 185 -21.50 16.23 19.74
C ASP A 185 -21.39 15.25 18.55
N GLY A 186 -22.06 14.09 18.63
CA GLY A 186 -22.03 13.06 17.59
C GLY A 186 -20.83 12.11 17.67
N SER A 187 -19.87 12.36 18.57
CA SER A 187 -18.72 11.47 18.79
C SER A 187 -19.13 10.22 19.56
N ILE A 188 -18.55 9.06 19.22
CA ILE A 188 -18.76 7.82 19.97
C ILE A 188 -17.58 7.66 20.92
N ALA A 189 -17.79 7.67 22.24
CA ALA A 189 -16.69 7.57 23.20
C ALA A 189 -16.97 6.58 24.32
N ASP A 190 -15.94 5.88 24.78
CA ASP A 190 -16.02 5.05 26.00
C ASP A 190 -15.85 5.90 27.27
N SER A 191 -16.05 5.28 28.43
CA SER A 191 -15.93 5.95 29.74
C SER A 191 -14.52 6.46 30.03
N SER A 192 -13.50 5.98 29.30
CA SER A 192 -12.12 6.48 29.38
C SER A 192 -11.89 7.75 28.55
N GLY A 193 -12.92 8.21 27.83
CA GLY A 193 -12.85 9.40 26.97
C GLY A 193 -12.25 9.14 25.60
N ARG A 194 -12.01 7.87 25.22
CA ARG A 194 -11.47 7.52 23.91
C ARG A 194 -12.58 7.57 22.87
N VAL A 195 -12.31 8.29 21.78
CA VAL A 195 -13.24 8.49 20.66
C VAL A 195 -13.06 7.41 19.60
N TRP A 196 -14.18 6.89 19.12
CA TRP A 196 -14.34 5.86 18.11
C TRP A 196 -15.08 6.43 16.92
N THR A 197 -14.68 6.07 15.70
CA THR A 197 -15.35 6.62 14.51
C THR A 197 -16.59 5.84 14.09
N SER A 198 -16.74 4.58 14.55
CA SER A 198 -17.98 3.82 14.44
C SER A 198 -18.11 2.70 15.49
N MET A 199 -19.33 2.22 15.72
CA MET A 199 -19.59 1.09 16.64
C MET A 199 -19.08 -0.25 16.08
N GLU A 200 -19.01 -0.38 14.75
CA GLU A 200 -18.40 -1.52 14.07
C GLU A 200 -16.89 -1.60 14.29
N GLN A 201 -16.20 -0.45 14.34
CA GLN A 201 -14.78 -0.39 14.67
C GLN A 201 -14.50 -0.83 16.11
N TRP A 202 -15.32 -0.40 17.07
CA TRP A 202 -15.20 -0.89 18.45
C TRP A 202 -15.44 -2.40 18.53
N ALA A 203 -16.47 -2.92 17.84
CA ALA A 203 -16.74 -4.35 17.80
C ALA A 203 -15.60 -5.15 17.15
N ALA A 204 -14.96 -4.61 16.11
CA ALA A 204 -13.78 -5.21 15.48
C ALA A 204 -12.57 -5.25 16.43
N CYS A 205 -12.33 -4.16 17.19
CA CYS A 205 -11.26 -4.09 18.19
C CYS A 205 -11.47 -5.12 19.32
N VAL A 206 -12.71 -5.26 19.82
CA VAL A 206 -13.05 -6.28 20.83
C VAL A 206 -12.82 -7.70 20.31
N ARG A 207 -13.14 -7.98 19.04
CA ARG A 207 -12.91 -9.29 18.43
C ARG A 207 -11.42 -9.62 18.34
N GLU A 208 -10.59 -8.66 17.93
CA GLU A 208 -9.13 -8.82 17.85
C GLU A 208 -8.48 -9.01 19.23
N GLN A 209 -8.98 -8.33 20.27
CA GLN A 209 -8.51 -8.52 21.65
C GLN A 209 -8.84 -9.93 22.17
N LYS A 210 -10.05 -10.43 21.92
CA LYS A 210 -10.48 -11.77 22.35
C LYS A 210 -9.73 -12.89 21.65
N THR A 211 -9.38 -12.73 20.37
CA THR A 211 -8.55 -13.72 19.65
C THR A 211 -7.14 -13.73 20.20
N ARG A 212 -6.57 -12.56 20.49
CA ARG A 212 -5.21 -12.41 21.06
C ARG A 212 -5.09 -13.04 22.44
N SER A 213 -6.05 -12.83 23.36
CA SER A 213 -6.04 -13.45 24.69
C SER A 213 -6.13 -14.98 24.64
N LYS A 214 -6.87 -15.56 23.68
CA LYS A 214 -6.93 -17.02 23.49
C LYS A 214 -5.64 -17.63 22.95
N THR A 215 -4.82 -16.83 22.25
CA THR A 215 -3.52 -17.28 21.72
C THR A 215 -2.40 -17.19 22.75
N THR A 216 -2.55 -16.37 23.81
CA THR A 216 -1.53 -16.21 24.87
C THR A 216 -1.68 -17.21 26.03
N GLU A 217 -2.80 -17.93 26.12
CA GLU A 217 -3.06 -18.97 27.14
C GLU A 217 -2.75 -20.42 26.66
N ARG A 218 -1.99 -20.57 25.57
CA ARG A 218 -1.58 -21.88 25.01
C ARG A 218 -0.07 -22.04 24.94
#